data_AF-A0A7W0PIX2-F1
#
_entry.id   AF-A0A7W0PIX2-F1
#
_cell.length_a   1.000
_cell.length_b   1.000
_cell.length_c   1.000
_cell.angle_alpha   90.00
_cell.angle_beta   90.00
_cell.angle_gamma   90.00
#
_symmetry.space_group_name_H-M   'P 1'
#
loop_
_entity.id
_entity.type
_entity.pdbx_description
1 polymer ?
#
loop_
_entity_poly.entity_id
_entity_poly.type
_entity_poly.pdbx_seq_one_letter_code
_entity_poly.pdbx_strand_id
1 'polypeptide(L)'
;MDALREAVGSSNLVTDATRVLMDSTSGLRAVSGPDQLAAFEWAAARASACVERVTTSIRPGMTEHEAVAAMGYAGEPLSAHIMFASGPEVAIGLRSPTERTIELGDAVTTAVGFWGGLCARAGLLAHGPEDLRAESAGYLERMAIPYWRAIATWYETMRIGVRGDEIQAAVEAALAGAFSPALNPGHLIHLDEWLDSPIRPESTETIASGMALQCDIIPDSTGPGWAANCEDTVAIADQALRRDLARIHPELWARISARRRFMEEQLGIVLADEVLPFSSAPARFSPFWLDPERALAYRS
;
A
#
# COMPACT_ATOMS: atom_id res chain seq x y z
N MET A 1 7.96 -25.12 16.14
CA MET A 1 8.11 -25.09 17.61
C MET A 1 8.05 -26.47 18.25
N ASP A 2 7.15 -27.36 17.82
CA ASP A 2 6.98 -28.66 18.49
C ASP A 2 8.16 -29.63 18.28
N ALA A 3 8.76 -29.65 17.09
CA ALA A 3 9.99 -30.42 16.85
C ALA A 3 11.17 -29.96 17.72
N LEU A 4 11.26 -28.66 18.03
CA LEU A 4 12.28 -28.14 18.95
C LEU A 4 11.99 -28.58 20.38
N ARG A 5 10.74 -28.42 20.84
CA ARG A 5 10.32 -28.86 22.19
C ARG A 5 10.54 -30.37 22.41
N GLU A 6 10.27 -31.17 21.40
CA GLU A 6 10.51 -32.61 21.40
C GLU A 6 12.01 -32.93 21.51
N ALA A 7 12.86 -32.25 20.73
CA ALA A 7 14.31 -32.46 20.76
C ALA A 7 14.95 -32.12 22.11
N VAL A 8 14.44 -31.12 22.84
CA VAL A 8 14.97 -30.76 24.19
C VAL A 8 14.36 -31.61 25.31
N GLY A 9 13.38 -32.45 25.03
CA GLY A 9 12.74 -33.35 26.00
C GLY A 9 11.94 -32.65 27.12
N SER A 10 11.81 -31.32 27.06
CA SER A 10 11.03 -30.52 28.01
C SER A 10 10.52 -29.26 27.33
N SER A 11 9.21 -29.07 27.32
CA SER A 11 8.55 -27.89 26.75
C SER A 11 8.93 -26.58 27.45
N ASN A 12 9.40 -26.65 28.70
CA ASN A 12 9.69 -25.47 29.54
C ASN A 12 11.05 -24.83 29.25
N LEU A 13 11.89 -25.49 28.43
CA LEU A 13 13.20 -24.96 28.02
C LEU A 13 13.14 -24.19 26.69
N VAL A 14 11.97 -24.17 26.03
CA VAL A 14 11.77 -23.49 24.75
C VAL A 14 10.66 -22.45 24.89
N THR A 15 11.03 -21.19 24.75
CA THR A 15 10.10 -20.06 24.78
C THR A 15 9.99 -19.44 23.39
N ASP A 16 8.77 -19.12 22.97
CA ASP A 16 8.54 -18.32 21.77
C ASP A 16 8.93 -16.87 22.05
N ALA A 17 9.90 -16.36 21.30
CA ALA A 17 10.38 -14.99 21.40
C ALA A 17 10.06 -14.15 20.14
N THR A 18 9.18 -14.64 19.26
CA THR A 18 8.81 -13.96 17.99
C THR A 18 8.36 -12.52 18.24
N ARG A 19 7.58 -12.30 19.31
CA ARG A 19 7.08 -10.98 19.71
C ARG A 19 8.20 -9.97 19.98
N VAL A 20 9.36 -10.40 20.49
CA VAL A 20 10.50 -9.48 20.74
C VAL A 20 10.96 -8.80 19.45
N LEU A 21 10.81 -9.44 18.30
CA LEU A 21 11.22 -8.91 17.00
C LEU A 21 10.06 -8.32 16.19
N MET A 22 8.84 -8.83 16.37
CA MET A 22 7.74 -8.61 15.42
C MET A 22 6.51 -7.92 15.98
N ASP A 23 6.34 -7.90 17.30
CA ASP A 23 5.15 -7.30 17.92
C ASP A 23 4.97 -5.85 17.47
N SER A 24 3.76 -5.49 17.02
CA SER A 24 3.49 -4.18 16.41
C SER A 24 3.63 -2.97 17.34
N THR A 25 3.81 -3.17 18.64
CA THR A 25 4.01 -2.06 19.60
C THR A 25 5.37 -2.11 20.28
N SER A 26 5.80 -3.30 20.72
CA SER A 26 6.97 -3.52 21.57
C SER A 26 8.12 -4.26 20.86
N GLY A 27 7.88 -4.75 19.65
CA GLY A 27 8.88 -5.43 18.86
C GLY A 27 10.00 -4.49 18.44
N LEU A 28 11.24 -4.99 18.42
CA LEU A 28 12.43 -4.20 18.04
C LEU A 28 12.35 -3.58 16.64
N ARG A 29 11.50 -4.12 15.76
CA ARG A 29 11.29 -3.65 14.38
C ARG A 29 10.01 -2.81 14.20
N ALA A 30 9.24 -2.59 15.26
CA ALA A 30 8.00 -1.82 15.17
C ALA A 30 8.25 -0.33 14.97
N VAL A 31 9.39 0.18 15.45
CA VAL A 31 9.78 1.59 15.34
C VAL A 31 11.18 1.72 14.76
N SER A 32 11.35 2.72 13.91
CA SER A 32 12.57 3.01 13.17
C SER A 32 13.11 4.41 13.53
N GLY A 33 14.43 4.51 13.64
CA GLY A 33 15.12 5.79 13.74
C GLY A 33 15.21 6.54 12.40
N PRO A 34 15.73 7.78 12.40
CA PRO A 34 15.73 8.64 11.22
C PRO A 34 16.47 8.04 10.01
N ASP A 35 17.60 7.37 10.23
CA ASP A 35 18.39 6.77 9.14
C ASP A 35 17.70 5.54 8.53
N GLN A 36 17.04 4.73 9.35
CA GLN A 36 16.27 3.58 8.87
C GLN A 36 15.03 4.04 8.09
N LEU A 37 14.33 5.07 8.59
CA LEU A 37 13.24 5.71 7.86
C LEU A 37 13.71 6.33 6.54
N ALA A 38 14.94 6.85 6.47
CA ALA A 38 15.49 7.36 5.23
C ALA A 38 15.76 6.26 4.20
N ALA A 39 16.27 5.11 4.63
CA ALA A 39 16.40 3.95 3.76
C ALA A 39 15.04 3.44 3.26
N PHE A 40 14.03 3.44 4.13
CA PHE A 40 12.67 3.02 3.79
C PHE A 40 11.99 3.99 2.83
N GLU A 41 12.15 5.30 3.00
CA GLU A 41 11.64 6.29 2.04
C GLU A 41 12.26 6.11 0.67
N TRP A 42 13.57 5.84 0.59
CA TRP A 42 14.24 5.54 -0.67
C TRP A 42 13.66 4.28 -1.33
N ALA A 43 13.45 3.20 -0.57
CA ALA A 43 12.87 1.96 -1.07
C ALA A 43 11.43 2.16 -1.56
N ALA A 44 10.58 2.82 -0.79
CA ALA A 44 9.20 3.14 -1.15
C ALA A 44 9.11 4.06 -2.39
N ALA A 45 9.99 5.06 -2.49
CA ALA A 45 10.08 5.93 -3.66
C ALA A 45 10.46 5.13 -4.93
N ARG A 46 11.39 4.18 -4.80
CA ARG A 46 11.77 3.27 -5.89
C ARG A 46 10.65 2.32 -6.27
N ALA A 47 9.99 1.69 -5.30
CA ALA A 47 8.86 0.79 -5.51
C ALA A 47 7.72 1.48 -6.27
N SER A 48 7.30 2.66 -5.79
CA SER A 48 6.28 3.47 -6.46
C SER A 48 6.70 3.95 -7.85
N ALA A 49 7.98 4.27 -8.07
CA ALA A 49 8.47 4.62 -9.41
C ALA A 49 8.49 3.41 -10.36
N CYS A 50 8.74 2.19 -9.85
CA CYS A 50 8.61 0.96 -10.63
C CYS A 50 7.16 0.74 -11.08
N VAL A 51 6.21 0.86 -10.14
CA VAL A 51 4.78 0.76 -10.42
C VAL A 51 4.34 1.83 -11.43
N GLU A 52 4.74 3.09 -11.25
CA GLU A 52 4.39 4.18 -12.18
C GLU A 52 4.89 3.91 -13.61
N ARG A 53 6.10 3.37 -13.77
CA ARG A 53 6.60 3.00 -15.11
C ARG A 53 5.72 1.94 -15.75
N VAL A 54 5.33 0.90 -14.99
CA VAL A 54 4.44 -0.16 -15.47
C VAL A 54 3.07 0.40 -15.86
N THR A 55 2.43 1.15 -14.97
CA THR A 55 1.06 1.67 -15.18
C THR A 55 0.98 2.69 -16.32
N THR A 56 2.05 3.43 -16.60
CA THR A 56 2.08 4.43 -17.69
C THR A 56 2.56 3.86 -19.02
N SER A 57 3.31 2.75 -19.04
CA SER A 57 3.81 2.14 -20.27
C SER A 57 2.94 1.00 -20.83
N ILE A 58 2.12 0.37 -19.99
CA ILE A 58 1.24 -0.74 -20.35
C ILE A 58 0.28 -0.39 -21.49
N ARG A 59 0.11 -1.30 -22.46
CA ARG A 59 -0.81 -1.15 -23.59
C ARG A 59 -1.53 -2.47 -23.87
N PRO A 60 -2.76 -2.43 -24.44
CA PRO A 60 -3.39 -3.63 -24.97
C PRO A 60 -2.48 -4.32 -25.99
N GLY A 61 -2.45 -5.65 -25.95
CA GLY A 61 -1.61 -6.50 -26.81
C GLY A 61 -0.25 -6.88 -26.22
N MET A 62 0.19 -6.24 -25.13
CA MET A 62 1.37 -6.67 -24.38
C MET A 62 1.08 -7.95 -23.59
N THR A 63 2.08 -8.81 -23.35
CA THR A 63 1.99 -9.84 -22.31
C THR A 63 2.19 -9.22 -20.92
N GLU A 64 1.79 -9.94 -19.85
CA GLU A 64 2.08 -9.50 -18.48
C GLU A 64 3.60 -9.37 -18.23
N HIS A 65 4.41 -10.22 -18.86
CA HIS A 65 5.88 -10.12 -18.81
C HIS A 65 6.39 -8.84 -19.47
N GLU A 66 5.89 -8.50 -20.65
CA GLU A 66 6.26 -7.26 -21.36
C GLU A 66 5.86 -6.01 -20.57
N ALA A 67 4.67 -6.01 -19.96
CA ALA A 67 4.21 -4.91 -19.13
C ALA A 67 5.10 -4.72 -17.88
N VAL A 68 5.40 -5.80 -17.14
CA VAL A 68 6.20 -5.69 -15.91
C VAL A 68 7.66 -5.33 -16.21
N ALA A 69 8.19 -5.67 -17.39
CA ALA A 69 9.58 -5.38 -17.75
C ALA A 69 9.90 -3.87 -17.70
N ALA A 70 8.89 -3.01 -17.90
CA ALA A 70 9.03 -1.56 -17.77
C ALA A 70 9.39 -1.09 -16.36
N MET A 71 9.21 -1.94 -15.34
CA MET A 71 9.50 -1.59 -13.95
C MET A 71 10.95 -1.17 -13.73
N GLY A 72 11.91 -1.61 -14.57
CA GLY A 72 13.30 -1.15 -14.49
C GLY A 72 13.98 -1.55 -13.17
N TYR A 73 13.86 -2.83 -12.82
CA TYR A 73 14.49 -3.42 -11.64
C TYR A 73 16.01 -3.31 -11.70
N ALA A 74 16.62 -2.91 -10.58
CA ALA A 74 18.07 -2.76 -10.51
C ALA A 74 18.73 -3.77 -9.55
N GLY A 75 17.97 -4.74 -9.02
CA GLY A 75 18.48 -5.78 -8.12
C GLY A 75 18.30 -5.49 -6.64
N GLU A 76 17.43 -4.55 -6.28
CA GLU A 76 17.08 -4.24 -4.89
C GLU A 76 16.47 -5.46 -4.18
N PRO A 77 16.78 -5.70 -2.89
CA PRO A 77 16.21 -6.84 -2.18
C PRO A 77 14.68 -6.73 -2.11
N LEU A 78 14.01 -7.76 -2.61
CA LEU A 78 12.56 -7.86 -2.63
C LEU A 78 12.04 -8.25 -1.24
N SER A 79 10.96 -7.59 -0.79
CA SER A 79 10.19 -7.99 0.39
C SER A 79 9.07 -8.98 0.04
N ALA A 80 8.63 -8.97 -1.22
CA ALA A 80 7.69 -9.92 -1.81
C ALA A 80 8.06 -10.17 -3.28
N HIS A 81 7.63 -11.28 -3.87
CA HIS A 81 7.83 -11.48 -5.32
C HIS A 81 7.10 -10.40 -6.12
N ILE A 82 7.56 -10.15 -7.34
CA ILE A 82 6.92 -9.18 -8.23
C ILE A 82 5.53 -9.69 -8.61
N MET A 83 4.51 -8.86 -8.33
CA MET A 83 3.13 -9.21 -8.61
C MET A 83 2.63 -8.43 -9.81
N PHE A 84 2.01 -9.14 -10.74
CA PHE A 84 1.28 -8.56 -11.83
C PHE A 84 0.23 -9.57 -12.31
N ALA A 85 -1.01 -9.12 -12.44
CA ALA A 85 -2.09 -9.93 -12.98
C ALA A 85 -3.02 -9.07 -13.82
N SER A 86 -3.55 -9.67 -14.88
CA SER A 86 -4.55 -9.09 -15.76
C SER A 86 -5.70 -10.06 -16.03
N GLY A 87 -6.85 -9.52 -16.45
CA GLY A 87 -8.02 -10.27 -16.89
C GLY A 87 -9.13 -10.41 -15.83
N PRO A 88 -10.13 -11.27 -16.08
CA PRO A 88 -11.33 -11.35 -15.25
C PRO A 88 -11.09 -11.93 -13.84
N GLU A 89 -10.01 -12.69 -13.65
CA GLU A 89 -9.64 -13.35 -12.38
C GLU A 89 -8.56 -12.59 -11.60
N VAL A 90 -8.37 -11.29 -11.88
CA VAL A 90 -7.34 -10.46 -11.23
C VAL A 90 -7.46 -10.40 -9.69
N ALA A 91 -8.62 -10.78 -9.13
CA ALA A 91 -8.85 -10.92 -7.69
C ALA A 91 -7.79 -11.81 -7.00
N ILE A 92 -7.12 -12.70 -7.75
CA ILE A 92 -5.91 -13.41 -7.30
C ILE A 92 -4.67 -12.53 -7.53
N GLY A 93 -4.67 -11.33 -6.94
CA GLY A 93 -3.67 -10.28 -7.16
C GLY A 93 -2.25 -10.59 -6.66
N LEU A 94 -2.06 -11.78 -6.07
CA LEU A 94 -0.81 -12.23 -5.45
C LEU A 94 0.05 -13.11 -6.37
N ARG A 95 -0.26 -13.21 -7.68
CA ARG A 95 0.50 -14.04 -8.63
C ARG A 95 1.59 -13.26 -9.37
N SER A 96 2.63 -14.00 -9.75
CA SER A 96 3.65 -13.51 -10.67
C SER A 96 3.09 -13.33 -12.09
N PRO A 97 3.67 -12.43 -12.91
CA PRO A 97 3.29 -12.23 -14.30
C PRO A 97 3.44 -13.52 -15.13
N THR A 98 2.61 -13.66 -16.17
CA THR A 98 2.57 -14.80 -17.09
C THR A 98 2.63 -14.37 -18.56
N GLU A 99 2.56 -15.33 -19.49
CA GLU A 99 2.47 -15.06 -20.94
C GLU A 99 1.10 -14.56 -21.41
N ARG A 100 0.16 -14.28 -20.48
CA ARG A 100 -1.18 -13.80 -20.85
C ARG A 100 -1.06 -12.45 -21.57
N THR A 101 -1.68 -12.34 -22.74
CA THR A 101 -1.86 -11.07 -23.45
C THR A 101 -2.94 -10.23 -22.78
N ILE A 102 -2.62 -8.97 -22.48
CA ILE A 102 -3.49 -8.01 -21.83
C ILE A 102 -4.40 -7.34 -22.87
N GLU A 103 -5.69 -7.25 -22.59
CA GLU A 103 -6.69 -6.75 -23.50
C GLU A 103 -7.31 -5.43 -23.00
N LEU A 104 -7.87 -4.64 -23.93
CA LEU A 104 -8.66 -3.48 -23.56
C LEU A 104 -9.87 -3.91 -22.69
N GLY A 105 -10.12 -3.15 -21.63
CA GLY A 105 -11.17 -3.41 -20.65
C GLY A 105 -10.82 -4.48 -19.62
N ASP A 106 -9.62 -5.08 -19.66
CA ASP A 106 -9.18 -5.99 -18.61
C ASP A 106 -9.01 -5.26 -17.28
N ALA A 107 -9.34 -5.93 -16.19
CA ALA A 107 -8.84 -5.53 -14.88
C ALA A 107 -7.36 -5.89 -14.76
N VAL A 108 -6.59 -5.05 -14.07
CA VAL A 108 -5.13 -5.15 -13.97
C VAL A 108 -4.67 -4.71 -12.59
N THR A 109 -3.65 -5.40 -12.07
CA THR A 109 -2.97 -5.06 -10.83
C THR A 109 -1.47 -5.25 -10.96
N THR A 110 -0.70 -4.44 -10.25
CA THR A 110 0.74 -4.64 -10.07
C THR A 110 1.17 -4.21 -8.68
N ALA A 111 2.10 -4.95 -8.08
CA ALA A 111 2.76 -4.60 -6.83
C ALA A 111 4.26 -4.85 -6.92
N VAL A 112 5.04 -3.91 -6.37
CA VAL A 112 6.49 -4.02 -6.25
C VAL A 112 6.88 -3.72 -4.82
N GLY A 113 7.47 -4.71 -4.14
CA GLY A 113 7.94 -4.60 -2.76
C GLY A 113 9.44 -4.72 -2.63
N PHE A 114 10.05 -3.72 -1.99
CA PHE A 114 11.44 -3.73 -1.57
C PHE A 114 11.51 -3.71 -0.04
N TRP A 115 12.67 -4.09 0.52
CA TRP A 115 12.90 -3.94 1.96
C TRP A 115 12.72 -2.47 2.37
N GLY A 116 11.70 -2.19 3.17
CA GLY A 116 11.35 -0.85 3.62
C GLY A 116 10.23 -0.16 2.86
N GLY A 117 9.60 -0.80 1.88
CA GLY A 117 8.40 -0.24 1.27
C GLY A 117 7.89 -1.02 0.08
N LEU A 118 6.57 -1.01 -0.08
CA LEU A 118 5.88 -1.55 -1.24
C LEU A 118 4.89 -0.51 -1.78
N CYS A 119 4.64 -0.60 -3.09
CA CYS A 119 3.58 0.12 -3.75
C CYS A 119 2.78 -0.86 -4.61
N ALA A 120 1.46 -0.73 -4.58
CA ALA A 120 0.57 -1.46 -5.47
C ALA A 120 -0.47 -0.55 -6.08
N ARG A 121 -0.88 -0.88 -7.30
CA ARG A 121 -1.97 -0.21 -8.02
C ARG A 121 -2.81 -1.27 -8.70
N ALA A 122 -4.12 -1.11 -8.65
CA ALA A 122 -5.04 -1.90 -9.47
C ALA A 122 -6.17 -1.03 -10.04
N GLY A 123 -6.59 -1.35 -11.26
CA GLY A 123 -7.63 -0.62 -11.98
C GLY A 123 -8.03 -1.37 -13.23
N LEU A 124 -8.53 -0.65 -14.23
CA LEU A 124 -8.86 -1.22 -15.53
C LEU A 124 -7.94 -0.67 -16.62
N LEU A 125 -7.53 -1.53 -17.56
CA LEU A 125 -6.82 -1.14 -18.77
C LEU A 125 -7.83 -0.59 -19.79
N ALA A 126 -8.26 0.64 -19.56
CA ALA A 126 -9.28 1.36 -20.32
C ALA A 126 -8.92 2.85 -20.39
N HIS A 127 -9.47 3.59 -21.36
CA HIS A 127 -9.42 5.06 -21.38
C HIS A 127 -10.53 5.68 -20.51
N GLY A 128 -11.67 4.99 -20.41
CA GLY A 128 -12.83 5.48 -19.70
C GLY A 128 -13.97 4.46 -19.65
N PRO A 129 -15.15 4.86 -19.15
CA PRO A 129 -16.33 4.01 -19.03
C PRO A 129 -16.80 3.35 -20.35
N GLU A 130 -16.46 3.93 -21.49
CA GLU A 130 -16.80 3.44 -22.83
C GLU A 130 -16.08 2.16 -23.23
N ASP A 131 -14.90 1.88 -22.65
CA ASP A 131 -14.12 0.68 -22.91
C ASP A 131 -14.49 -0.47 -21.96
N LEU A 132 -15.48 -0.27 -21.08
CA LEU A 132 -15.90 -1.26 -20.10
C LEU A 132 -16.65 -2.42 -20.74
N ARG A 133 -16.29 -3.63 -20.31
CA ARG A 133 -17.05 -4.85 -20.57
C ARG A 133 -18.32 -4.86 -19.74
N ALA A 134 -19.31 -5.67 -20.16
CA ALA A 134 -20.60 -5.76 -19.48
C ALA A 134 -20.46 -6.12 -17.99
N GLU A 135 -19.53 -7.02 -17.67
CA GLU A 135 -19.18 -7.43 -16.30
C GLU A 135 -18.57 -6.29 -15.47
N SER A 136 -17.89 -5.33 -16.11
CA SER A 136 -17.25 -4.16 -15.48
C SER A 136 -18.15 -2.92 -15.36
N ALA A 137 -19.42 -3.01 -15.77
CA ALA A 137 -20.33 -1.86 -15.84
C ALA A 137 -20.55 -1.19 -14.47
N GLY A 138 -20.32 0.13 -14.39
CA GLY A 138 -20.45 0.93 -13.16
C GLY A 138 -19.35 0.67 -12.11
N TYR A 139 -18.21 0.15 -12.55
CA TYR A 139 -16.97 0.05 -11.79
C TYR A 139 -16.59 1.38 -11.11
N LEU A 140 -16.72 2.51 -11.82
CA LEU A 140 -16.30 3.81 -11.30
C LEU A 140 -17.08 4.19 -10.03
N GLU A 141 -18.41 4.13 -10.09
CA GLU A 141 -19.30 4.58 -9.01
C GLU A 141 -19.38 3.59 -7.85
N ARG A 142 -19.30 2.29 -8.13
CA ARG A 142 -19.55 1.24 -7.12
C ARG A 142 -18.27 0.65 -6.52
N MET A 143 -17.11 0.86 -7.14
CA MET A 143 -15.82 0.35 -6.65
C MET A 143 -14.79 1.45 -6.51
N ALA A 144 -14.36 2.07 -7.61
CA ALA A 144 -13.22 2.98 -7.61
C ALA A 144 -13.43 4.21 -6.70
N ILE A 145 -14.60 4.86 -6.76
CA ILE A 145 -14.88 6.04 -5.92
C ILE A 145 -14.99 5.67 -4.42
N PRO A 146 -15.81 4.68 -3.99
CA PRO A 146 -15.84 4.24 -2.60
C PRO A 146 -14.47 3.79 -2.08
N TYR A 147 -13.73 3.03 -2.89
CA TYR A 147 -12.38 2.57 -2.55
C TYR A 147 -11.44 3.73 -2.23
N TRP A 148 -11.34 4.71 -3.15
CA TRP A 148 -10.42 5.83 -2.97
C TRP A 148 -10.81 6.73 -1.79
N ARG A 149 -12.11 6.87 -1.49
CA ARG A 149 -12.56 7.57 -0.27
C ARG A 149 -12.13 6.86 1.00
N ALA A 150 -12.10 5.53 1.02
CA ALA A 150 -11.58 4.77 2.15
C ALA A 150 -10.06 4.96 2.31
N ILE A 151 -9.31 5.01 1.19
CA ILE A 151 -7.88 5.38 1.20
C ILE A 151 -7.68 6.76 1.80
N ALA A 152 -8.42 7.78 1.33
CA ALA A 152 -8.37 9.13 1.89
C ALA A 152 -8.70 9.14 3.40
N THR A 153 -9.75 8.43 3.80
CA THR A 153 -10.17 8.29 5.20
C THR A 153 -9.07 7.67 6.06
N TRP A 154 -8.38 6.64 5.57
CA TRP A 154 -7.24 6.03 6.27
C TRP A 154 -6.14 7.06 6.56
N TYR A 155 -5.76 7.84 5.54
CA TYR A 155 -4.76 8.89 5.65
C TYR A 155 -5.16 10.02 6.61
N GLU A 156 -6.43 10.43 6.61
CA GLU A 156 -6.94 11.53 7.43
C GLU A 156 -7.17 11.13 8.90
N THR A 157 -7.42 9.84 9.14
CA THR A 157 -7.57 9.25 10.48
C THR A 157 -6.23 8.95 11.14
N MET A 158 -5.19 8.64 10.35
CA MET A 158 -3.86 8.29 10.84
C MET A 158 -3.23 9.44 11.65
N ARG A 159 -3.00 9.21 12.94
CA ARG A 159 -2.34 10.14 13.88
C ARG A 159 -1.63 9.39 14.99
N ILE A 160 -0.61 10.01 15.59
CA ILE A 160 0.01 9.43 16.80
C ILE A 160 -1.04 9.33 17.91
N GLY A 161 -1.11 8.17 18.56
CA GLY A 161 -1.99 7.90 19.69
C GLY A 161 -3.38 7.37 19.33
N VAL A 162 -3.79 7.43 18.05
CA VAL A 162 -5.04 6.79 17.60
C VAL A 162 -4.88 5.28 17.69
N ARG A 163 -5.92 4.58 18.18
CA ARG A 163 -5.92 3.11 18.23
C ARG A 163 -6.16 2.51 16.86
N GLY A 164 -5.61 1.32 16.64
CA GLY A 164 -5.78 0.63 15.37
C GLY A 164 -7.23 0.23 15.06
N ASP A 165 -8.04 -0.08 16.07
CA ASP A 165 -9.47 -0.38 15.86
C ASP A 165 -10.27 0.85 15.44
N GLU A 166 -9.88 2.05 15.88
CA GLU A 166 -10.48 3.31 15.43
C GLU A 166 -10.20 3.57 13.94
N ILE A 167 -8.98 3.30 13.47
CA ILE A 167 -8.62 3.42 12.04
C ILE A 167 -9.40 2.39 11.21
N GLN A 168 -9.47 1.15 11.67
CA GLN A 168 -10.25 0.12 11.00
C GLN A 168 -11.73 0.50 10.91
N ALA A 169 -12.34 0.92 12.01
CA ALA A 169 -13.75 1.31 12.03
C ALA A 169 -14.03 2.49 11.09
N ALA A 170 -13.11 3.46 10.98
CA ALA A 170 -13.22 4.56 10.03
C ALA A 170 -13.17 4.07 8.57
N VAL A 171 -12.27 3.14 8.25
CA VAL A 171 -12.20 2.52 6.91
C VAL A 171 -13.46 1.72 6.59
N GLU A 172 -13.92 0.88 7.49
CA GLU A 172 -15.14 0.09 7.32
C GLU A 172 -16.37 0.99 7.15
N ALA A 173 -16.46 2.08 7.91
CA ALA A 173 -17.52 3.06 7.77
C ALA A 173 -17.46 3.78 6.41
N ALA A 174 -16.27 4.11 5.91
CA ALA A 174 -16.10 4.73 4.58
C ALA A 174 -16.47 3.79 3.44
N LEU A 175 -16.33 2.48 3.64
CA LEU A 175 -16.69 1.43 2.67
C LEU A 175 -18.13 0.91 2.83
N ALA A 176 -18.85 1.36 3.85
CA ALA A 176 -20.16 0.84 4.20
C ALA A 176 -21.14 0.87 3.00
N GLY A 177 -21.69 -0.29 2.66
CA GLY A 177 -22.61 -0.46 1.53
C GLY A 177 -21.94 -0.70 0.17
N ALA A 178 -20.61 -0.75 0.10
CA ALA A 178 -19.86 -1.13 -1.10
C ALA A 178 -19.26 -2.54 -0.97
N PHE A 179 -18.26 -2.72 -0.10
CA PHE A 179 -17.52 -3.97 0.16
C PHE A 179 -16.76 -3.84 1.49
N SER A 180 -16.10 -4.90 1.96
CA SER A 180 -15.30 -4.85 3.20
C SER A 180 -13.81 -5.04 2.89
N PRO A 181 -12.90 -4.63 3.78
CA PRO A 181 -11.51 -5.08 3.70
C PRO A 181 -11.41 -6.60 3.89
N ALA A 182 -10.65 -7.27 3.02
CA ALA A 182 -10.37 -8.71 3.10
C ALA A 182 -9.41 -9.05 4.25
N LEU A 183 -8.54 -8.10 4.59
CA LEU A 183 -7.50 -8.17 5.60
C LEU A 183 -7.52 -6.89 6.45
N ASN A 184 -6.67 -6.86 7.47
CA ASN A 184 -6.39 -5.66 8.25
C ASN A 184 -6.04 -4.48 7.33
N PRO A 185 -6.69 -3.30 7.45
CA PRO A 185 -6.48 -2.18 6.55
C PRO A 185 -5.17 -1.44 6.90
N GLY A 186 -4.05 -2.08 6.55
CA GLY A 186 -2.70 -1.64 6.80
C GLY A 186 -1.99 -2.45 7.88
N HIS A 187 -0.66 -2.41 7.81
CA HIS A 187 0.24 -3.16 8.68
C HIS A 187 1.60 -2.47 8.74
N LEU A 188 2.42 -2.85 9.70
CA LEU A 188 3.81 -2.45 9.77
C LEU A 188 4.62 -3.16 8.70
N ILE A 189 5.63 -2.44 8.24
CA ILE A 189 6.61 -2.93 7.29
C ILE A 189 8.02 -2.81 7.86
N HIS A 190 8.92 -3.68 7.40
CA HIS A 190 10.34 -3.55 7.67
C HIS A 190 11.14 -4.19 6.53
N LEU A 191 11.99 -5.19 6.82
CA LEU A 191 12.61 -6.01 5.76
C LEU A 191 11.56 -6.98 5.17
N ASP A 192 10.61 -7.38 6.02
CA ASP A 192 9.41 -8.10 5.62
C ASP A 192 8.40 -7.10 5.05
N GLU A 193 7.61 -7.54 4.07
CA GLU A 193 6.46 -6.79 3.59
C GLU A 193 5.42 -6.71 4.71
N TRP A 194 5.01 -7.82 5.30
CA TRP A 194 4.11 -7.84 6.45
C TRP A 194 4.83 -8.23 7.75
N LEU A 195 5.08 -7.25 8.64
CA LEU A 195 5.68 -7.51 9.96
C LEU A 195 4.62 -7.98 10.97
N ASP A 196 3.68 -7.09 11.29
CA ASP A 196 2.52 -7.27 12.17
C ASP A 196 1.61 -6.06 11.96
N SER A 197 0.36 -6.09 12.41
CA SER A 197 -0.56 -4.97 12.22
C SER A 197 -1.17 -4.49 13.53
N PRO A 198 -0.97 -3.22 13.92
CA PRO A 198 -1.73 -2.62 15.02
C PRO A 198 -3.18 -2.33 14.61
N ILE A 199 -3.51 -2.30 13.30
CA ILE A 199 -4.82 -1.93 12.74
C ILE A 199 -5.64 -3.19 12.51
N ARG A 200 -6.41 -3.63 13.52
CA ARG A 200 -7.19 -4.87 13.48
C ARG A 200 -8.38 -4.81 14.45
N PRO A 201 -9.38 -5.71 14.33
CA PRO A 201 -10.57 -5.63 15.17
C PRO A 201 -10.19 -5.67 16.63
N GLU A 202 -10.83 -4.83 17.44
CA GLU A 202 -10.65 -4.78 18.90
C GLU A 202 -9.21 -4.45 19.36
N SER A 203 -8.34 -3.99 18.45
CA SER A 203 -6.98 -3.57 18.78
C SER A 203 -6.96 -2.41 19.76
N THR A 204 -6.22 -2.57 20.85
CA THR A 204 -5.91 -1.49 21.81
C THR A 204 -4.55 -0.85 21.55
N GLU A 205 -3.84 -1.32 20.53
CA GLU A 205 -2.54 -0.78 20.13
C GLU A 205 -2.70 0.56 19.44
N THR A 206 -1.78 1.47 19.73
CA THR A 206 -1.82 2.84 19.23
C THR A 206 -0.70 3.11 18.25
N ILE A 207 -1.00 3.91 17.23
CA ILE A 207 0.00 4.40 16.30
C ILE A 207 1.05 5.25 17.03
N ALA A 208 2.33 4.99 16.78
CA ALA A 208 3.46 5.64 17.46
C ALA A 208 4.49 6.21 16.49
N SER A 209 5.24 7.21 16.98
CA SER A 209 6.40 7.76 16.28
C SER A 209 7.44 6.68 15.97
N GLY A 210 8.01 6.72 14.77
CA GLY A 210 8.97 5.74 14.25
C GLY A 210 8.33 4.59 13.47
N MET A 211 7.01 4.38 13.52
CA MET A 211 6.36 3.33 12.75
C MET A 211 6.46 3.59 11.24
N ALA A 212 6.74 2.54 10.47
CA ALA A 212 6.57 2.51 9.02
C ALA A 212 5.44 1.54 8.69
N LEU A 213 4.47 2.00 7.92
CA LEU A 213 3.20 1.33 7.65
C LEU A 213 2.93 1.31 6.14
N GLN A 214 2.06 0.39 5.72
CA GLN A 214 1.38 0.48 4.44
C GLN A 214 -0.09 0.87 4.62
N CYS A 215 -0.55 1.79 3.78
CA CYS A 215 -1.97 2.00 3.54
C CYS A 215 -2.44 0.88 2.59
N ASP A 216 -2.62 -0.31 3.13
CA ASP A 216 -3.07 -1.47 2.35
C ASP A 216 -4.54 -1.76 2.64
N ILE A 217 -5.40 -1.60 1.64
CA ILE A 217 -6.81 -1.95 1.72
C ILE A 217 -7.10 -2.84 0.52
N ILE A 218 -7.35 -4.11 0.79
CA ILE A 218 -7.71 -5.12 -0.22
C ILE A 218 -9.24 -5.35 -0.14
N PRO A 219 -10.02 -5.08 -1.21
CA PRO A 219 -11.44 -5.41 -1.22
C PRO A 219 -11.70 -6.92 -1.07
N ASP A 220 -12.61 -7.32 -0.18
CA ASP A 220 -13.04 -8.71 0.08
C ASP A 220 -13.69 -9.38 -1.12
N SER A 221 -14.28 -8.58 -1.99
CA SER A 221 -14.99 -8.99 -3.17
C SER A 221 -14.82 -7.94 -4.25
N THR A 222 -14.28 -8.39 -5.37
CA THR A 222 -14.29 -7.64 -6.62
C THR A 222 -15.22 -8.42 -7.57
N GLY A 223 -16.17 -7.72 -8.21
CA GLY A 223 -16.93 -8.35 -9.28
C GLY A 223 -15.98 -8.86 -10.38
N PRO A 224 -16.36 -9.86 -11.18
CA PRO A 224 -15.53 -10.30 -12.30
C PRO A 224 -15.12 -9.11 -13.18
N GLY A 225 -13.82 -8.97 -13.45
CA GLY A 225 -13.30 -7.83 -14.21
C GLY A 225 -13.27 -6.49 -13.47
N TRP A 226 -13.31 -6.48 -12.13
CA TRP A 226 -13.14 -5.29 -11.31
C TRP A 226 -11.82 -5.41 -10.53
N ALA A 227 -11.14 -4.29 -10.33
CA ALA A 227 -9.98 -4.23 -9.44
C ALA A 227 -9.81 -2.85 -8.84
N ALA A 228 -9.39 -2.80 -7.58
CA ALA A 228 -8.99 -1.58 -6.93
C ALA A 228 -7.86 -1.89 -5.94
N ASN A 229 -6.76 -1.18 -6.08
CA ASN A 229 -5.69 -1.10 -5.09
C ASN A 229 -5.01 0.27 -5.25
N CYS A 230 -4.72 0.93 -4.13
CA CYS A 230 -3.94 2.17 -4.08
C CYS A 230 -3.04 2.18 -2.85
N GLU A 231 -2.11 1.23 -2.83
CA GLU A 231 -1.28 0.99 -1.67
C GLU A 231 0.03 1.77 -1.70
N ASP A 232 0.37 2.39 -0.58
CA ASP A 232 1.53 3.25 -0.43
C ASP A 232 2.16 3.13 0.95
N THR A 233 3.48 3.36 1.00
CA THR A 233 4.25 3.36 2.26
C THR A 233 4.20 4.72 2.94
N VAL A 234 4.02 4.70 4.25
CA VAL A 234 3.88 5.87 5.12
C VAL A 234 4.73 5.67 6.37
N ALA A 235 5.40 6.72 6.84
CA ALA A 235 6.02 6.72 8.16
C ALA A 235 5.32 7.68 9.11
N ILE A 236 5.43 7.40 10.40
CA ILE A 236 4.89 8.23 11.47
C ILE A 236 6.05 8.85 12.23
N ALA A 237 6.04 10.17 12.42
CA ALA A 237 7.12 10.87 13.10
C ALA A 237 6.59 12.01 13.96
N ASP A 238 6.86 11.95 15.25
CA ASP A 238 6.62 13.07 16.15
C ASP A 238 7.47 14.30 15.77
N GLN A 239 7.27 15.40 16.49
CA GLN A 239 7.98 16.64 16.22
C GLN A 239 9.52 16.51 16.34
N ALA A 240 10.04 15.70 17.26
CA ALA A 240 11.48 15.52 17.41
C ALA A 240 12.05 14.73 16.24
N LEU A 241 11.42 13.61 15.88
CA LEU A 241 11.86 12.79 14.76
C LEU A 241 11.76 13.54 13.42
N ARG A 242 10.71 14.35 13.21
CA ARG A 242 10.60 15.24 12.03
C ARG A 242 11.74 16.25 11.96
N ARG A 243 12.12 16.86 13.10
CA ARG A 243 13.28 17.77 13.15
C ARG A 243 14.58 17.05 12.81
N ASP A 244 14.76 15.84 13.31
CA ASP A 244 15.96 15.04 13.01
C ASP A 244 16.00 14.62 11.54
N LEU A 245 14.89 14.16 10.96
CA LEU A 245 14.81 13.87 9.53
C LEU A 245 15.13 15.11 8.68
N ALA A 246 14.56 16.27 9.00
CA ALA A 246 14.82 17.51 8.28
C ALA A 246 16.29 17.97 8.37
N ARG A 247 16.96 17.70 9.49
CA ARG A 247 18.36 18.08 9.74
C ARG A 247 19.36 17.09 9.12
N ILE A 248 19.13 15.79 9.28
CA ILE A 248 20.06 14.73 8.86
C ILE A 248 19.86 14.41 7.37
N HIS A 249 18.60 14.37 6.92
CA HIS A 249 18.20 13.97 5.57
C HIS A 249 17.36 15.07 4.87
N PRO A 250 17.93 16.27 4.61
CA PRO A 250 17.18 17.41 4.10
C PRO A 250 16.50 17.16 2.73
N GLU A 251 17.11 16.34 1.87
CA GLU A 251 16.52 15.99 0.57
C GLU A 251 15.28 15.09 0.70
N LEU A 252 15.32 14.12 1.61
CA LEU A 252 14.16 13.31 1.97
C LEU A 252 13.04 14.20 2.51
N TRP A 253 13.39 15.14 3.40
CA TRP A 253 12.40 16.05 3.97
C TRP A 253 11.75 16.93 2.91
N ALA A 254 12.52 17.40 1.92
CA ALA A 254 12.00 18.14 0.79
C ALA A 254 11.01 17.30 -0.05
N ARG A 255 11.31 16.02 -0.30
CA ARG A 255 10.39 15.10 -1.02
C ARG A 255 9.10 14.86 -0.24
N ILE A 256 9.19 14.57 1.06
CA ILE A 256 8.03 14.39 1.93
C ILE A 256 7.15 15.65 1.93
N SER A 257 7.77 16.82 2.08
CA SER A 257 7.04 18.10 2.07
C SER A 257 6.32 18.34 0.74
N ALA A 258 6.97 18.03 -0.39
CA ALA A 258 6.36 18.14 -1.71
C ALA A 258 5.19 17.16 -1.90
N ARG A 259 5.30 15.93 -1.41
CA ARG A 259 4.24 14.91 -1.45
C ARG A 259 3.04 15.31 -0.58
N ARG A 260 3.28 15.82 0.63
CA ARG A 260 2.21 16.35 1.50
C ARG A 260 1.43 17.45 0.79
N ARG A 261 2.15 18.40 0.17
CA ARG A 261 1.53 19.47 -0.62
C ARG A 261 0.74 18.94 -1.81
N PHE A 262 1.27 17.95 -2.53
CA PHE A 262 0.53 17.29 -3.61
C PHE A 262 -0.79 16.67 -3.12
N MET A 263 -0.76 15.95 -2.00
CA MET A 263 -1.97 15.34 -1.42
C MET A 263 -3.01 16.40 -1.04
N GLU A 264 -2.59 17.49 -0.41
CA GLU A 264 -3.48 18.57 -0.02
C GLU A 264 -4.02 19.34 -1.24
N GLU A 265 -3.14 19.82 -2.12
CA GLU A 265 -3.51 20.73 -3.22
C GLU A 265 -4.15 20.02 -4.41
N GLN A 266 -3.80 18.77 -4.69
CA GLN A 266 -4.28 18.03 -5.87
C GLN A 266 -5.34 16.98 -5.53
N LEU A 267 -5.25 16.34 -4.36
CA LEU A 267 -6.20 15.30 -3.95
C LEU A 267 -7.23 15.80 -2.93
N GLY A 268 -6.94 16.91 -2.24
CA GLY A 268 -7.75 17.43 -1.13
C GLY A 268 -7.55 16.69 0.18
N ILE A 269 -6.57 15.79 0.28
CA ILE A 269 -6.32 14.95 1.46
C ILE A 269 -5.42 15.70 2.43
N VAL A 270 -5.92 16.01 3.63
CA VAL A 270 -5.18 16.77 4.64
C VAL A 270 -4.58 15.84 5.68
N LEU A 271 -3.25 15.71 5.65
CA LEU A 271 -2.52 14.84 6.57
C LEU A 271 -2.23 15.51 7.91
N ALA A 272 -2.34 14.75 8.99
CA ALA A 272 -1.74 15.13 10.27
C ALA A 272 -0.23 15.35 10.11
N ASP A 273 0.31 16.23 10.94
CA ASP A 273 1.68 16.75 10.85
C ASP A 273 2.75 15.64 10.91
N GLU A 274 2.45 14.60 11.68
CA GLU A 274 3.25 13.41 11.93
C GLU A 274 3.23 12.35 10.82
N VAL A 275 2.30 12.44 9.86
CA VAL A 275 2.13 11.44 8.79
C VAL A 275 3.00 11.80 7.60
N LEU A 276 3.99 10.96 7.30
CA LEU A 276 5.01 11.23 6.29
C LEU A 276 4.84 10.29 5.08
N PRO A 277 4.32 10.77 3.94
CA PRO A 277 4.19 9.95 2.74
C PRO A 277 5.56 9.64 2.11
N PHE A 278 5.86 8.35 1.93
CA PHE A 278 7.15 7.88 1.41
C PHE A 278 7.08 7.48 -0.08
N SER A 279 5.95 6.98 -0.57
CA SER A 279 5.73 6.74 -2.00
C SER A 279 5.80 8.02 -2.82
N SER A 280 6.18 7.93 -4.10
CA SER A 280 6.35 9.09 -5.00
C SER A 280 5.04 9.80 -5.34
N ALA A 281 3.93 9.08 -5.44
CA ALA A 281 2.59 9.60 -5.73
C ALA A 281 1.55 9.01 -4.76
N PRO A 282 1.61 9.39 -3.46
CA PRO A 282 0.80 8.78 -2.41
C PRO A 282 -0.69 9.04 -2.65
N ALA A 283 -1.52 8.01 -2.45
CA ALA A 283 -2.97 8.03 -2.64
C ALA A 283 -3.45 8.41 -4.05
N ARG A 284 -2.53 8.52 -5.04
CA ARG A 284 -2.91 8.75 -6.44
C ARG A 284 -3.49 7.46 -7.01
N PHE A 285 -4.79 7.49 -7.23
CA PHE A 285 -5.54 6.39 -7.81
C PHE A 285 -6.15 6.80 -9.15
N SER A 286 -5.68 6.16 -10.21
CA SER A 286 -6.22 6.28 -11.56
C SER A 286 -7.04 5.02 -11.88
N PRO A 287 -8.38 5.08 -11.87
CA PRO A 287 -9.23 3.92 -12.15
C PRO A 287 -8.99 3.31 -13.55
N PHE A 288 -8.51 4.13 -14.48
CA PHE A 288 -8.30 3.82 -15.89
C PHE A 288 -6.84 4.07 -16.27
N TRP A 289 -6.09 3.02 -16.58
CA TRP A 289 -4.64 3.12 -16.80
C TRP A 289 -4.26 3.69 -18.18
N LEU A 290 -5.18 3.75 -19.15
CA LEU A 290 -4.94 4.40 -20.45
C LEU A 290 -5.29 5.89 -20.44
N ASP A 291 -5.68 6.45 -19.29
CA ASP A 291 -5.75 7.90 -19.04
C ASP A 291 -5.00 8.25 -17.74
N PRO A 292 -3.65 8.12 -17.74
CA PRO A 292 -2.85 8.25 -16.53
C PRO A 292 -2.88 9.68 -15.94
N GLU A 293 -3.23 10.70 -16.74
CA GLU A 293 -3.29 12.09 -16.27
C GLU A 293 -4.51 12.35 -15.36
N ARG A 294 -5.46 11.42 -15.28
CA ARG A 294 -6.62 11.53 -14.39
C ARG A 294 -6.45 10.66 -13.15
N ALA A 295 -6.79 11.24 -12.00
CA ALA A 295 -6.91 10.53 -10.73
C ALA A 295 -8.17 10.99 -10.00
N LEU A 296 -8.62 10.18 -9.05
CA LEU A 296 -9.67 10.62 -8.13
C LEU A 296 -9.11 11.64 -7.12
N ALA A 297 -9.93 12.64 -6.82
CA ALA A 297 -9.67 13.69 -5.84
C ALA A 297 -11.00 14.09 -5.17
N TYR A 298 -10.94 14.71 -3.99
CA TYR A 298 -12.12 15.37 -3.44
C TYR A 298 -12.55 16.48 -4.41
N ARG A 299 -13.87 16.65 -4.60
CA ARG A 299 -14.36 17.78 -5.41
C ARG A 299 -13.94 19.08 -4.74
N SER A 300 -13.11 19.86 -5.42
CA SER A 300 -12.89 21.29 -5.13
C SER A 300 -14.17 22.09 -5.32
#